data_AF-A0A1V6E9U5-F1
#
_entry.id   AF-A0A1V6E9U5-F1
#
_cell.length_a   1.000
_cell.length_b   1.000
_cell.length_c   1.000
_cell.angle_alpha   90.00
_cell.angle_beta   90.00
_cell.angle_gamma   90.00
#
_symmetry.space_group_name_H-M   'P 1'
#
loop_
_entity.id
_entity.type
_entity.pdbx_description
1 polymer ?
#
loop_
_entity_poly.entity_id
_entity_poly.type
_entity_poly.pdbx_seq_one_letter_code
_entity_poly.pdbx_strand_id
1 'polypeptide(L)'
;MAIDYIKAEILNRINPDGQKTLLGQELLKLSEEQKRILKKIDNIEPGQSIQKFFTRTAKLKATEAATRVSLLDENDLASEQKAYPIGFYLILNGENAWDGGNGRNVYIADSGTDLIYRFATINAEQLIPGNYISPNSDGVILEAEFGMSLGGRLEKGIDILADGNFEVGSDLYITVYGFIA
;
A
#
# COMPACT_ATOMS: atom_id res chain seq x y z
N MET A 1 -42.88 -14.15 25.19
CA MET A 1 -43.10 -15.53 24.70
C MET A 1 -44.55 -16.01 24.82
N ALA A 2 -45.30 -15.77 25.91
CA ALA A 2 -46.71 -16.23 25.98
C ALA A 2 -47.73 -15.33 25.25
N ILE A 3 -47.43 -14.03 25.06
CA ILE A 3 -48.35 -13.05 24.46
C ILE A 3 -48.43 -13.18 22.93
N ASP A 4 -47.38 -13.69 22.28
CA ASP A 4 -47.31 -13.77 20.82
C ASP A 4 -48.09 -14.96 20.24
N TYR A 5 -48.20 -16.06 20.99
CA TYR A 5 -48.97 -17.24 20.57
C TYR A 5 -50.48 -16.95 20.54
N ILE A 6 -50.98 -16.21 21.54
CA ILE A 6 -52.40 -15.84 21.67
C ILE A 6 -52.81 -14.87 20.54
N LYS A 7 -51.94 -13.94 20.15
CA LYS A 7 -52.22 -13.04 19.01
C LYS A 7 -52.27 -13.77 17.68
N ALA A 8 -51.40 -14.76 17.47
CA ALA A 8 -51.41 -15.60 16.28
C ALA A 8 -52.67 -16.48 16.19
N GLU A 9 -53.15 -16.98 17.33
CA GLU A 9 -54.36 -17.82 17.39
C GLU A 9 -55.64 -17.00 17.15
N ILE A 10 -55.70 -15.76 17.65
CA ILE A 10 -56.82 -14.83 17.41
C ILE A 10 -56.87 -14.42 15.93
N LEU A 11 -55.72 -14.16 15.30
CA LEU A 11 -55.65 -13.83 13.87
C LEU A 11 -56.13 -14.99 12.98
N ASN A 12 -55.86 -16.24 13.37
CA ASN A 12 -56.35 -17.43 12.68
C ASN A 12 -57.87 -17.64 12.78
N ARG A 13 -58.51 -17.17 13.86
CA ARG A 13 -59.95 -17.34 14.08
C ARG A 13 -60.80 -16.30 13.35
N ILE A 14 -60.21 -15.20 12.88
CA ILE A 14 -60.93 -14.04 12.31
C ILE A 14 -60.92 -14.06 10.76
N ASN A 15 -60.17 -14.97 10.11
CA ASN A 15 -60.00 -14.99 8.66
C ASN A 15 -60.07 -16.43 8.11
N PRO A 16 -61.21 -16.87 7.54
CA PRO A 16 -61.39 -18.25 7.05
C PRO A 16 -60.51 -18.57 5.84
N ASP A 17 -60.09 -17.54 5.09
CA ASP A 17 -59.23 -17.69 3.93
C ASP A 17 -57.78 -17.73 4.40
N GLY A 18 -57.30 -18.93 4.77
CA GLY A 18 -55.95 -19.18 5.27
C GLY A 18 -54.81 -18.55 4.45
N GLN A 19 -55.08 -18.08 3.23
CA GLN A 19 -54.22 -17.23 2.40
C GLN A 19 -53.75 -15.94 3.10
N LYS A 20 -54.61 -15.23 3.85
CA LYS A 20 -54.18 -13.98 4.52
C LYS A 20 -53.28 -14.25 5.72
N THR A 21 -53.52 -15.36 6.44
CA THR A 21 -52.60 -15.82 7.49
C THR A 21 -51.28 -16.30 6.90
N LEU A 22 -51.31 -17.06 5.81
CA LEU A 22 -50.12 -17.51 5.08
C LEU A 22 -49.28 -16.32 4.60
N LEU A 23 -49.92 -15.31 4.01
CA LEU A 23 -49.26 -14.08 3.57
C LEU A 23 -48.63 -13.33 4.75
N GLY A 24 -49.33 -13.25 5.91
CA GLY A 24 -48.77 -12.68 7.12
C GLY A 24 -47.52 -13.42 7.62
N GLN A 25 -47.52 -14.76 7.54
CA GLN A 25 -46.37 -15.59 7.91
C GLN A 25 -45.20 -15.43 6.93
N GLU A 26 -45.45 -15.31 5.62
CA GLU A 26 -44.40 -15.05 4.62
C GLU A 26 -43.78 -13.67 4.80
N LEU A 27 -44.58 -12.64 5.04
CA LEU A 27 -44.09 -11.29 5.31
C LEU A 27 -43.21 -11.22 6.57
N LEU A 28 -43.56 -11.98 7.61
CA LEU A 28 -42.75 -12.11 8.82
C LEU A 28 -41.39 -12.76 8.50
N LYS A 29 -41.38 -13.87 7.74
CA LYS A 29 -40.14 -14.55 7.32
C LYS A 29 -39.25 -13.63 6.48
N LEU A 30 -39.82 -12.90 5.53
CA LEU A 30 -39.08 -11.95 4.70
C LEU A 30 -38.50 -10.80 5.54
N SER A 31 -39.23 -10.31 6.55
CA SER A 31 -38.71 -9.29 7.46
C SER A 31 -37.54 -9.80 8.30
N GLU A 32 -37.60 -11.04 8.78
CA GLU A 32 -36.51 -11.67 9.51
C GLU A 32 -35.29 -11.92 8.62
N GLU A 33 -35.51 -12.34 7.37
CA GLU A 33 -34.45 -12.55 6.38
C GLU A 33 -33.78 -11.22 5.98
N GLN A 34 -34.55 -10.16 5.77
CA GLN A 34 -34.03 -8.81 5.56
C GLN A 34 -33.16 -8.34 6.73
N LYS A 35 -33.62 -8.50 7.97
CA LYS A 35 -32.81 -8.16 9.16
C LYS A 35 -31.53 -8.98 9.24
N ARG A 36 -31.59 -10.26 8.88
CA ARG A 36 -30.41 -11.14 8.83
C ARG A 36 -29.42 -10.71 7.74
N ILE A 37 -29.92 -10.30 6.57
CA ILE A 37 -29.09 -9.80 5.47
C ILE A 37 -28.45 -8.46 5.85
N LEU A 38 -29.22 -7.52 6.41
CA LEU A 38 -28.69 -6.24 6.89
C LEU A 38 -27.59 -6.45 7.94
N LYS A 39 -27.84 -7.33 8.91
CA LYS A 39 -26.81 -7.70 9.89
C LYS A 39 -25.59 -8.36 9.25
N LYS A 40 -25.75 -9.14 8.18
CA LYS A 40 -24.60 -9.66 7.41
C LYS A 40 -23.85 -8.52 6.73
N ILE A 41 -24.54 -7.58 6.09
CA ILE A 41 -23.93 -6.41 5.44
C ILE A 41 -23.17 -5.56 6.45
N ASP A 42 -23.72 -5.31 7.64
CA ASP A 42 -23.04 -4.57 8.72
C ASP A 42 -21.78 -5.30 9.25
N ASN A 43 -21.73 -6.63 9.07
CA ASN A 43 -20.58 -7.48 9.43
C ASN A 43 -19.72 -7.88 8.21
N ILE A 44 -20.03 -7.36 7.01
CA ILE A 44 -19.08 -7.40 5.90
C ILE A 44 -18.08 -6.30 6.24
N GLU A 45 -16.93 -6.70 6.77
CA GLU A 45 -15.77 -5.81 6.80
C GLU A 45 -15.55 -5.26 5.38
N PRO A 46 -15.22 -3.97 5.22
CA PRO A 46 -14.76 -3.45 3.94
C PRO A 46 -13.73 -4.43 3.40
N GLY A 47 -14.00 -4.98 2.21
CA GLY A 47 -13.41 -6.22 1.73
C GLY A 47 -11.90 -6.27 1.97
N GLN A 48 -11.41 -7.45 2.37
CA GLN A 48 -9.99 -7.80 2.48
C GLN A 48 -9.12 -6.74 1.81
N SER A 49 -8.34 -5.96 2.59
CA SER A 49 -7.41 -5.01 1.97
C SER A 49 -6.64 -5.78 0.91
N ILE A 50 -6.89 -5.45 -0.36
CA ILE A 50 -6.32 -6.18 -1.47
C ILE A 50 -4.89 -5.68 -1.51
N GLN A 51 -4.02 -6.29 -0.70
CA GLN A 51 -2.59 -6.00 -0.72
C GLN A 51 -2.11 -6.32 -2.13
N LYS A 52 -1.85 -5.28 -2.90
CA LYS A 52 -1.40 -5.43 -4.28
C LYS A 52 0.12 -5.41 -4.27
N PHE A 53 0.72 -6.57 -4.52
CA PHE A 53 2.16 -6.66 -4.66
C PHE A 53 2.64 -5.81 -5.85
N PHE A 54 3.77 -5.13 -5.69
CA PHE A 54 4.44 -4.43 -6.77
C PHE A 54 5.93 -4.78 -6.81
N THR A 55 6.48 -4.71 -8.02
CA THR A 55 7.92 -4.63 -8.29
C THR A 55 8.11 -3.53 -9.32
N ARG A 56 9.07 -2.66 -9.09
CA ARG A 56 9.34 -1.49 -9.93
C ARG A 56 10.84 -1.26 -10.03
N THR A 57 11.31 -1.03 -11.25
CA THR A 57 12.71 -0.74 -11.53
C THR A 57 12.83 0.60 -12.23
N ALA A 58 13.74 1.44 -11.75
CA ALA A 58 14.06 2.71 -12.39
C ALA A 58 15.58 2.87 -12.54
N LYS A 59 15.96 3.93 -13.26
CA LYS A 59 17.35 4.27 -13.54
C LYS A 59 17.63 5.68 -13.07
N LEU A 60 18.70 5.87 -12.31
CA LEU A 60 19.18 7.18 -11.85
C LEU A 60 20.59 7.42 -12.38
N LYS A 61 20.86 8.62 -12.91
CA LYS A 61 22.18 9.01 -13.38
C LYS A 61 22.89 9.84 -12.31
N ALA A 62 24.20 9.68 -12.19
CA ALA A 62 25.06 10.45 -11.29
C ALA A 62 24.88 11.98 -11.44
N THR A 63 24.90 12.48 -12.68
CA THR A 63 24.81 13.93 -12.98
C THR A 63 23.43 14.54 -12.80
N GLU A 64 22.40 13.69 -12.69
CA GLU A 64 20.99 14.08 -12.53
C GLU A 64 20.44 13.53 -11.21
N ALA A 65 21.31 13.07 -10.29
CA ALA A 65 20.92 12.29 -9.13
C ALA A 65 20.02 13.06 -8.16
N ALA A 66 20.15 14.40 -8.08
CA ALA A 66 19.27 15.25 -7.28
C ALA A 66 17.85 15.40 -7.86
N THR A 67 17.61 14.89 -9.08
CA THR A 67 16.27 14.88 -9.71
C THR A 67 15.53 13.62 -9.32
N ARG A 68 14.29 13.78 -8.86
CA ARG A 68 13.41 12.66 -8.51
C ARG A 68 13.13 11.80 -9.74
N VAL A 69 13.30 10.49 -9.56
CA VAL A 69 12.90 9.47 -10.52
C VAL A 69 11.84 8.60 -9.87
N SER A 70 10.66 8.53 -10.49
CA SER A 70 9.56 7.71 -9.98
C SER A 70 9.85 6.22 -10.17
N LEU A 71 9.75 5.47 -9.07
CA LEU A 71 9.72 4.01 -9.05
C LEU A 71 8.27 3.53 -9.06
N LEU A 72 7.41 4.09 -8.20
CA LEU A 72 5.98 3.83 -8.15
C LEU A 72 5.24 5.16 -8.30
N ASP A 73 4.40 5.28 -9.32
CA ASP A 73 3.66 6.51 -9.61
C ASP A 73 2.51 6.69 -8.61
N GLU A 74 2.19 7.94 -8.22
CA GLU A 74 1.04 8.24 -7.34
C GLU A 74 -0.28 7.71 -7.91
N ASN A 75 -0.42 7.68 -9.23
CA ASN A 75 -1.61 7.16 -9.93
C ASN A 75 -1.77 5.65 -9.81
N ASP A 76 -0.74 4.90 -9.37
CA ASP A 76 -0.85 3.47 -9.08
C ASP A 76 -1.54 3.19 -7.74
N LEU A 77 -1.74 4.22 -6.89
CA LEU A 77 -2.38 4.14 -5.59
C LEU A 77 -3.81 4.69 -5.68
N ALA A 78 -4.78 3.89 -5.25
CA ALA A 78 -6.14 4.38 -5.04
C ALA A 78 -6.20 5.28 -3.79
N SER A 79 -7.33 5.97 -3.62
CA SER A 79 -7.54 6.78 -2.43
C SER A 79 -7.42 5.93 -1.17
N GLU A 80 -6.87 6.54 -0.11
CA GLU A 80 -6.59 5.90 1.18
C GLU A 80 -5.51 4.80 1.17
N GLN A 81 -4.85 4.52 0.04
CA GLN A 81 -3.77 3.53 -0.03
C GLN A 81 -2.40 4.14 0.24
N LYS A 82 -1.48 3.31 0.74
CA LYS A 82 -0.06 3.62 0.91
C LYS A 82 0.81 2.59 0.22
N ALA A 83 2.01 3.02 -0.17
CA ALA A 83 3.06 2.11 -0.59
C ALA A 83 3.86 1.62 0.63
N TYR A 84 4.06 0.30 0.72
CA TYR A 84 4.89 -0.34 1.73
C TYR A 84 6.01 -1.12 1.05
N PRO A 85 7.19 -0.51 0.88
CA PRO A 85 8.37 -1.24 0.45
C PRO A 85 8.75 -2.29 1.51
N ILE A 86 8.99 -3.52 1.06
CA ILE A 86 9.49 -4.60 1.93
C ILE A 86 10.93 -4.98 1.59
N GLY A 87 11.43 -4.50 0.45
CA GLY A 87 12.82 -4.68 0.05
C GLY A 87 13.16 -3.90 -1.21
N PHE A 88 14.46 -3.82 -1.46
CA PHE A 88 15.01 -3.19 -2.64
C PHE A 88 16.36 -3.80 -3.00
N TYR A 89 16.85 -3.48 -4.19
CA TYR A 89 18.25 -3.66 -4.51
C TYR A 89 18.72 -2.65 -5.54
N LEU A 90 19.99 -2.28 -5.44
CA LEU A 90 20.66 -1.33 -6.33
C LEU A 90 21.92 -1.95 -6.91
N ILE A 91 22.22 -1.62 -8.16
CA ILE A 91 23.45 -2.01 -8.84
C ILE A 91 23.85 -0.96 -9.87
N LEU A 92 25.15 -0.67 -9.96
CA LEU A 92 25.69 0.15 -11.05
C LEU A 92 25.81 -0.67 -12.32
N ASN A 93 25.32 -0.12 -13.43
CA ASN A 93 25.48 -0.70 -14.76
C ASN A 93 26.71 -0.08 -15.45
N GLY A 94 27.90 -0.49 -15.00
CA GLY A 94 29.17 -0.12 -15.61
C GLY A 94 30.31 -0.03 -14.60
N GLU A 95 31.44 0.51 -15.05
CA GLU A 95 32.73 0.48 -14.36
C GLU A 95 33.08 1.78 -13.61
N ASN A 96 32.17 2.76 -13.57
CA ASN A 96 32.43 4.04 -12.90
C ASN A 96 31.64 4.12 -11.59
N ALA A 97 32.36 4.18 -10.48
CA ALA A 97 31.79 4.52 -9.18
C ALA A 97 31.18 5.93 -9.20
N TRP A 98 30.19 6.16 -8.33
CA TRP A 98 29.67 7.50 -8.13
C TRP A 98 30.65 8.31 -7.29
N ASP A 99 31.13 9.44 -7.83
CA ASP A 99 32.12 10.29 -7.18
C ASP A 99 32.03 11.75 -7.66
N GLY A 100 32.67 12.64 -6.91
CA GLY A 100 32.68 14.08 -7.15
C GLY A 100 31.34 14.76 -6.85
N GLY A 101 31.28 16.06 -7.12
CA GLY A 101 30.07 16.85 -6.88
C GLY A 101 29.75 17.09 -5.39
N ASN A 102 28.46 17.25 -5.09
CA ASN A 102 27.97 17.57 -3.75
C ASN A 102 27.05 16.50 -3.15
N GLY A 103 26.73 15.44 -3.91
CA GLY A 103 25.96 14.30 -3.41
C GLY A 103 26.75 13.49 -2.37
N ARG A 104 26.02 12.97 -1.39
CA ARG A 104 26.54 12.10 -0.31
C ARG A 104 25.68 10.88 -0.10
N ASN A 105 24.37 11.01 -0.25
CA ASN A 105 23.42 9.93 -0.02
C ASN A 105 22.40 9.83 -1.13
N VAL A 106 21.98 8.60 -1.41
CA VAL A 106 20.81 8.28 -2.22
C VAL A 106 19.67 7.86 -1.29
N TYR A 107 18.47 8.34 -1.57
CA TYR A 107 17.27 8.11 -0.80
C TYR A 107 16.25 7.36 -1.63
N ILE A 108 15.66 6.32 -1.04
CA ILE A 108 14.37 5.80 -1.48
C ILE A 108 13.34 6.47 -0.58
N ALA A 109 12.44 7.26 -1.14
CA ALA A 109 11.52 8.10 -0.38
C ALA A 109 10.13 8.05 -1.00
N ASP A 110 9.14 8.58 -0.30
CA ASP A 110 7.85 8.82 -0.93
C ASP A 110 7.95 9.90 -2.02
N SER A 111 6.98 9.95 -2.93
CA SER A 111 7.02 10.80 -4.12
C SER A 111 6.74 12.30 -3.89
N GLY A 112 6.55 12.74 -2.63
CA GLY A 112 6.28 14.15 -2.34
C GLY A 112 7.55 15.02 -2.43
N THR A 113 7.42 16.34 -2.36
CA THR A 113 8.59 17.24 -2.43
C THR A 113 9.51 17.11 -1.22
N ASP A 114 8.95 16.81 -0.06
CA ASP A 114 9.69 16.75 1.20
C ASP A 114 10.40 15.40 1.36
N LEU A 115 11.71 15.44 1.65
CA LEU A 115 12.53 14.28 2.00
C LEU A 115 12.38 13.85 3.47
N ILE A 116 11.20 14.07 4.04
CA ILE A 116 10.89 13.72 5.44
C ILE A 116 10.57 12.23 5.56
N TYR A 117 9.79 11.70 4.62
CA TYR A 117 9.33 10.31 4.61
C TYR A 117 10.24 9.48 3.71
N ARG A 118 11.29 8.94 4.29
CA ARG A 118 12.27 8.10 3.60
C ARG A 118 12.09 6.65 4.01
N PHE A 119 12.30 5.74 3.08
CA PHE A 119 12.33 4.31 3.35
C PHE A 119 13.76 3.85 3.62
N ALA A 120 14.73 4.39 2.89
CA ALA A 120 16.13 4.06 3.06
C ALA A 120 17.03 5.24 2.69
N THR A 121 18.15 5.31 3.39
CA THR A 121 19.29 6.19 3.08
C THR A 121 20.49 5.31 2.75
N ILE A 122 21.09 5.50 1.58
CA ILE A 122 22.23 4.74 1.08
C ILE A 122 23.41 5.70 0.92
N ASN A 123 24.52 5.44 1.61
CA ASN A 123 25.76 6.20 1.42
C ASN A 123 26.29 5.97 -0.01
N ALA A 124 26.53 7.06 -0.75
CA ALA A 124 27.00 7.01 -2.13
C ALA A 124 28.39 6.36 -2.27
N GLU A 125 29.21 6.32 -1.20
CA GLU A 125 30.49 5.59 -1.18
C GLU A 125 30.32 4.08 -1.43
N GLN A 126 29.13 3.53 -1.22
CA GLN A 126 28.82 2.13 -1.51
C GLN A 126 28.52 1.88 -3.00
N LEU A 127 28.27 2.94 -3.78
CA LEU A 127 27.95 2.89 -5.20
C LEU A 127 29.24 2.74 -6.00
N ILE A 128 29.84 1.55 -5.91
CA ILE A 128 31.01 1.13 -6.67
C ILE A 128 30.65 -0.03 -7.62
N PRO A 129 31.33 -0.17 -8.77
CA PRO A 129 31.08 -1.25 -9.72
C PRO A 129 31.10 -2.64 -9.09
N GLY A 130 30.17 -3.50 -9.49
CA GLY A 130 30.07 -4.88 -8.99
C GLY A 130 29.48 -5.03 -7.58
N ASN A 131 29.22 -3.93 -6.86
CA ASN A 131 28.55 -4.00 -5.57
C ASN A 131 27.03 -4.14 -5.72
N TYR A 132 26.44 -5.13 -5.04
CA TYR A 132 25.00 -5.32 -4.97
C TYR A 132 24.49 -4.82 -3.62
N ILE A 133 23.76 -3.71 -3.64
CA ILE A 133 23.27 -3.05 -2.43
C ILE A 133 21.85 -3.51 -2.16
N SER A 134 21.58 -3.87 -0.90
CA SER A 134 20.29 -4.38 -0.41
C SER A 134 20.01 -3.79 0.99
N PRO A 135 18.82 -4.01 1.58
CA PRO A 135 18.49 -3.52 2.93
C PRO A 135 19.50 -3.89 4.04
N ASN A 136 20.26 -4.96 3.84
CA ASN A 136 21.23 -5.48 4.82
C ASN A 136 22.68 -5.14 4.47
N SER A 137 22.93 -4.37 3.41
CA SER A 137 24.28 -3.99 2.99
C SER A 137 24.87 -2.91 3.89
N ASP A 138 26.19 -2.87 3.98
CA ASP A 138 26.90 -1.77 4.65
C ASP A 138 26.54 -0.42 4.02
N GLY A 139 26.53 0.64 4.82
CA GLY A 139 26.19 2.00 4.37
C GLY A 139 24.72 2.22 4.04
N VAL A 140 23.84 1.24 4.31
CA VAL A 140 22.38 1.38 4.23
C VAL A 140 21.81 1.64 5.62
N ILE A 141 20.98 2.67 5.73
CA ILE A 141 20.18 2.98 6.91
C ILE A 141 18.71 2.79 6.52
N LEU A 142 18.04 1.88 7.21
CA LEU A 142 16.59 1.70 7.09
C LEU A 142 15.89 2.69 8.00
N GLU A 143 15.07 3.54 7.39
CA GLU A 143 14.33 4.59 8.07
C GLU A 143 13.03 4.00 8.65
N ALA A 144 12.34 4.75 9.52
CA ALA A 144 11.20 4.22 10.29
C ALA A 144 10.07 3.69 9.38
N GLU A 145 9.82 4.36 8.26
CA GLU A 145 8.80 4.02 7.27
C GLU A 145 9.00 2.60 6.70
N PHE A 146 10.25 2.17 6.57
CA PHE A 146 10.62 0.82 6.15
C PHE A 146 10.80 -0.12 7.35
N GLY A 147 11.68 0.23 8.28
CA GLY A 147 12.12 -0.64 9.38
C GLY A 147 11.02 -1.02 10.36
N MET A 148 10.00 -0.16 10.50
CA MET A 148 8.79 -0.44 11.29
C MET A 148 7.58 -0.77 10.43
N SER A 149 7.74 -0.87 9.10
CA SER A 149 6.66 -1.16 8.14
C SER A 149 5.49 -0.17 8.24
N LEU A 150 5.77 1.12 8.44
CA LEU A 150 4.74 2.17 8.49
C LEU A 150 4.24 2.59 7.11
N GLY A 151 5.04 2.32 6.07
CA GLY A 151 4.76 2.72 4.70
C GLY A 151 4.94 4.22 4.49
N GLY A 152 4.65 4.66 3.27
CA GLY A 152 4.69 6.07 2.89
C GLY A 152 3.46 6.85 3.38
N ARG A 153 3.37 8.11 2.93
CA ARG A 153 2.13 8.88 3.07
C ARG A 153 1.00 8.29 2.21
N LEU A 154 -0.24 8.64 2.57
CA LEU A 154 -1.42 8.31 1.77
C LEU A 154 -1.27 8.87 0.36
N GLU A 155 -1.62 8.06 -0.63
CA GLU A 155 -1.67 8.43 -2.05
C GLU A 155 -0.30 8.89 -2.60
N LYS A 156 0.78 8.57 -1.89
CA LYS A 156 2.15 8.82 -2.32
C LYS A 156 2.81 7.56 -2.83
N GLY A 157 3.42 7.71 -4.00
CA GLY A 157 4.25 6.73 -4.65
C GLY A 157 5.62 6.63 -4.01
N ILE A 158 6.56 6.07 -4.75
CA ILE A 158 7.95 5.89 -4.32
C ILE A 158 8.84 6.51 -5.38
N ASP A 159 9.76 7.36 -4.94
CA ASP A 159 10.79 7.95 -5.76
C ASP A 159 12.17 7.55 -5.26
N ILE A 160 13.15 7.75 -6.14
CA ILE A 160 14.55 7.78 -5.80
C ILE A 160 15.20 9.09 -6.22
N LEU A 161 16.09 9.61 -5.36
CA LEU A 161 16.93 10.77 -5.61
C LEU A 161 18.12 10.78 -4.64
N ALA A 162 19.11 11.60 -4.92
CA ALA A 162 20.20 11.94 -4.01
C ALA A 162 20.02 13.32 -3.37
N ASP A 163 20.77 13.62 -2.31
CA ASP A 163 20.88 14.97 -1.72
C ASP A 163 21.65 15.97 -2.59
N GLY A 164 22.34 15.49 -3.63
CA GLY A 164 23.11 16.30 -4.56
C GLY A 164 23.44 15.52 -5.82
N ASN A 165 24.02 16.22 -6.79
CA ASN A 165 24.52 15.58 -8.01
C ASN A 165 25.96 15.12 -7.81
N PHE A 166 26.34 14.11 -8.58
CA PHE A 166 27.69 13.60 -8.69
C PHE A 166 28.26 13.98 -10.06
N GLU A 167 29.58 14.12 -10.16
CA GLU A 167 30.23 14.50 -11.42
C GLU A 167 30.47 13.29 -12.32
N VAL A 168 30.74 12.13 -11.71
CA VAL A 168 31.01 10.87 -12.40
C VAL A 168 30.20 9.73 -11.78
N GLY A 169 29.87 8.74 -12.60
CA GLY A 169 29.21 7.52 -12.16
C GLY A 169 28.41 6.84 -13.27
N SER A 170 28.43 5.51 -13.27
CA SER A 170 27.60 4.71 -14.16
C SER A 170 26.11 4.82 -13.81
N ASP A 171 25.23 4.47 -14.73
CA ASP A 171 23.79 4.47 -14.47
C ASP A 171 23.47 3.49 -13.32
N LEU A 172 22.77 3.98 -12.31
CA LEU A 172 22.31 3.19 -11.17
C LEU A 172 20.94 2.59 -11.49
N TYR A 173 20.84 1.27 -11.44
CA TYR A 173 19.56 0.57 -11.54
C TYR A 173 19.07 0.24 -10.15
N ILE A 174 17.80 0.56 -9.90
CA ILE A 174 17.18 0.40 -8.59
C ILE A 174 15.89 -0.34 -8.78
N THR A 175 15.71 -1.41 -8.01
CA THR A 175 14.44 -2.12 -7.95
C THR A 175 13.89 -2.06 -6.54
N VAL A 176 12.63 -1.67 -6.40
CA VAL A 176 11.89 -1.69 -5.13
C VAL A 176 10.69 -2.60 -5.28
N TYR A 177 10.40 -3.39 -4.25
CA TYR A 177 9.26 -4.27 -4.20
C TYR A 177 8.58 -4.23 -2.84
N GLY A 178 7.28 -4.53 -2.84
CA GLY A 178 6.43 -4.29 -1.68
C GLY A 178 4.96 -4.53 -1.99
N PHE A 179 4.10 -3.94 -1.18
CA PHE A 179 2.65 -3.98 -1.37
C PHE A 179 2.03 -2.59 -1.29
N ILE A 180 0.90 -2.41 -1.96
CA ILE A 180 0.01 -1.26 -1.83
C ILE A 180 -1.17 -1.72 -0.97
N ALA A 181 -1.45 -1.00 0.12
CA ALA A 181 -2.51 -1.33 1.07
C ALA A 181 -3.13 -0.08 1.71
#